data_AF-A0A2E5EHC1-F1
#
_entry.id   AF-A0A2E5EHC1-F1
#
_cell.length_a   1.000
_cell.length_b   1.000
_cell.length_c   1.000
_cell.angle_alpha   90.00
_cell.angle_beta   90.00
_cell.angle_gamma   90.00
#
_symmetry.space_group_name_H-M   'P 1'
#
loop_
_entity.id
_entity.type
_entity.pdbx_description
1 polymer ?
#
loop_
_entity_poly.entity_id
_entity_poly.type
_entity_poly.pdbx_seq_one_letter_code
_entity_poly.pdbx_strand_id
1 'polypeptide(L)'
;MDIFFTILEWLFLIGLFGWWTWYCLVPIGLSIKQLALKYIYSIILCLAYAFVAGGGPFALVFFGTFLLVLFAAVWREALTELTGGWVGGLFDGGSQQVDKKPLLNQAEALRVSGKPRDAIRAARDALQVMPDDFDTHMFIAAVQAEDIDRLDRAADTIEDALRGKRIERGQIVYALNTMADWHIKAVDPDAAKACLTCIMETMPDTEPAQCAEQRIIRMRSREDMLKDAQPKTLVMPEFEKDLGLKGKQSKVKRKGSDPREIVAELEAQLKKHPNDWTAREELATFMAEHHKNVRLAVEEMEKLLSGSKAPRQEVARWLHMMADWQTRIDRDTDAARETLKRIVTLYPDTAIAHRAETAIAHLRERR
;
A
#
# COMPACT_ATOMS: atom_id res chain seq x y z
N MET A 1 -46.03 -1.49 -35.03
CA MET A 1 -44.57 -1.74 -34.97
C MET A 1 -44.05 -1.74 -33.54
N ASP A 2 -44.72 -1.05 -32.61
CA ASP A 2 -44.26 -0.93 -31.21
C ASP A 2 -44.18 -2.26 -30.45
N ILE A 3 -45.14 -3.17 -30.66
CA ILE A 3 -45.18 -4.47 -29.97
C ILE A 3 -43.94 -5.32 -30.30
N PHE A 4 -43.47 -5.28 -31.55
CA PHE A 4 -42.31 -6.06 -32.01
C PHE A 4 -41.00 -5.54 -31.41
N PHE A 5 -40.86 -4.20 -31.28
CA PHE A 5 -39.72 -3.59 -30.62
C PHE A 5 -39.67 -3.89 -29.12
N THR A 6 -40.82 -3.83 -28.42
CA THR A 6 -40.87 -4.24 -27.01
C THR A 6 -40.48 -5.70 -26.82
N ILE A 7 -40.96 -6.63 -27.65
CA ILE A 7 -40.61 -8.05 -27.52
C ILE A 7 -39.12 -8.27 -27.75
N LEU A 8 -38.51 -7.56 -28.71
CA LEU A 8 -37.09 -7.65 -28.99
C LEU A 8 -36.23 -7.08 -27.85
N GLU A 9 -36.64 -5.97 -27.24
CA GLU A 9 -35.99 -5.39 -26.05
C GLU A 9 -36.04 -6.36 -24.87
N TRP A 10 -37.19 -6.98 -24.60
CA TRP A 10 -37.32 -7.96 -23.53
C TRP A 10 -36.46 -9.21 -23.78
N LEU A 11 -36.40 -9.70 -25.02
CA LEU A 11 -35.53 -10.84 -25.38
C LEU A 11 -34.04 -10.50 -25.22
N PHE A 12 -33.65 -9.29 -25.60
CA PHE A 12 -32.27 -8.82 -25.43
C PHE A 12 -31.91 -8.68 -23.94
N LEU A 13 -32.80 -8.11 -23.12
CA LEU A 13 -32.59 -7.99 -21.67
C LEU A 13 -32.53 -9.36 -20.98
N ILE A 14 -33.35 -10.32 -21.38
CA ILE A 14 -33.31 -11.70 -20.85
C ILE A 14 -32.01 -12.39 -21.26
N GLY A 15 -31.57 -12.23 -22.50
CA GLY A 15 -30.29 -12.77 -22.99
C GLY A 15 -29.09 -12.17 -22.27
N LEU A 16 -29.09 -10.85 -22.09
CA LEU A 16 -28.03 -10.12 -21.40
C LEU A 16 -28.00 -10.47 -19.91
N PHE A 17 -29.16 -10.60 -19.28
CA PHE A 17 -29.28 -11.06 -17.89
C PHE A 17 -28.81 -12.51 -17.74
N GLY A 18 -29.19 -13.41 -18.64
CA GLY A 18 -28.74 -14.81 -18.66
C GLY A 18 -27.23 -14.96 -18.87
N TRP A 19 -26.65 -14.18 -19.78
CA TRP A 19 -25.21 -14.16 -20.01
C TRP A 19 -24.45 -13.56 -18.83
N TRP A 20 -24.93 -12.45 -18.27
CA TRP A 20 -24.34 -11.79 -17.11
C TRP A 20 -24.33 -12.70 -15.87
N THR A 21 -25.45 -13.36 -15.61
CA THR A 21 -25.59 -14.31 -14.49
C THR A 21 -24.73 -15.56 -14.68
N TRP A 22 -24.57 -16.07 -15.90
CA TRP A 22 -23.62 -17.15 -16.20
C TRP A 22 -22.16 -16.71 -15.97
N TYR A 23 -21.79 -15.52 -16.44
CA TYR A 23 -20.43 -14.99 -16.33
C TYR A 23 -20.02 -14.67 -14.88
N CYS A 24 -20.95 -14.17 -14.06
CA CYS A 24 -20.68 -13.84 -12.66
C CYS A 24 -20.78 -15.03 -11.70
N LEU A 25 -21.61 -16.06 -11.95
CA LEU A 25 -21.87 -17.12 -10.96
C LEU A 25 -21.12 -18.43 -11.20
N VAL A 26 -20.68 -18.72 -12.42
CA VAL A 26 -19.82 -19.90 -12.71
C VAL A 26 -18.48 -19.86 -11.96
N PRO A 27 -17.84 -18.70 -11.73
CA PRO A 27 -16.61 -18.60 -10.93
C PRO A 27 -16.79 -18.97 -9.43
N ILE A 28 -18.01 -18.96 -8.90
CA ILE A 28 -18.31 -19.12 -7.45
C ILE A 28 -18.53 -20.60 -7.07
N GLY A 29 -18.35 -21.54 -8.02
CA GLY A 29 -18.43 -22.98 -7.73
C GLY A 29 -19.83 -23.51 -7.44
N LEU A 30 -20.90 -22.73 -7.71
CA LEU A 30 -22.27 -23.18 -7.53
C LEU A 30 -22.62 -24.31 -8.51
N SER A 31 -23.21 -25.39 -7.99
CA SER A 31 -23.68 -26.50 -8.81
C SER A 31 -24.78 -26.03 -9.79
N ILE A 32 -24.77 -26.54 -11.03
CA ILE A 32 -25.77 -26.25 -12.07
C ILE A 32 -27.21 -26.39 -11.55
N LYS A 33 -27.44 -27.32 -10.61
CA LYS A 33 -28.75 -27.55 -9.97
C LYS A 33 -29.19 -26.38 -9.09
N GLN A 34 -28.27 -25.75 -8.35
CA GLN A 34 -28.57 -24.59 -7.49
C GLN A 34 -28.82 -23.33 -8.32
N LEU A 35 -28.07 -23.17 -9.42
CA LEU A 35 -28.28 -22.09 -10.39
C LEU A 35 -29.69 -22.20 -11.01
N ALA A 36 -30.05 -23.39 -11.51
CA ALA A 36 -31.38 -23.66 -12.06
C ALA A 36 -32.50 -23.38 -11.05
N LEU A 37 -32.32 -23.78 -9.78
CA LEU A 37 -33.29 -23.52 -8.73
C LEU A 37 -33.46 -22.02 -8.45
N LYS A 38 -32.37 -21.24 -8.40
CA LYS A 38 -32.42 -19.77 -8.22
C LYS A 38 -33.16 -19.08 -9.38
N TYR A 39 -32.98 -19.53 -10.63
CA TYR A 39 -33.75 -19.01 -11.76
C TYR A 39 -35.24 -19.36 -11.68
N ILE A 40 -35.59 -20.59 -11.29
CA ILE A 40 -36.98 -20.99 -11.13
C ILE A 40 -37.67 -20.10 -10.09
N TYR A 41 -37.04 -19.87 -8.93
CA TYR A 41 -37.57 -18.95 -7.91
C TYR A 41 -37.68 -17.51 -8.42
N SER A 42 -36.69 -17.04 -9.19
CA SER A 42 -36.70 -15.69 -9.78
C SER A 42 -37.83 -15.51 -10.78
N ILE A 43 -38.08 -16.51 -11.64
CA ILE A 43 -39.19 -16.51 -12.60
C ILE A 43 -40.54 -16.48 -11.88
N ILE A 44 -40.69 -17.29 -10.82
CA ILE A 44 -41.91 -17.32 -9.99
C ILE A 44 -42.14 -15.95 -9.31
N LEU A 45 -41.08 -15.33 -8.76
CA LEU A 45 -41.17 -14.00 -8.14
C LEU A 45 -41.53 -12.91 -9.16
N CYS A 46 -40.97 -12.96 -10.37
CA CYS A 46 -41.31 -12.02 -11.44
C CYS A 46 -42.76 -12.17 -11.91
N LEU A 47 -43.25 -13.41 -12.05
CA LEU A 47 -44.66 -13.66 -12.40
C LEU A 47 -45.61 -13.18 -11.29
N ALA A 48 -45.26 -13.41 -10.02
CA ALA A 48 -46.00 -12.90 -8.88
C ALA A 48 -46.02 -11.36 -8.85
N TYR A 49 -44.88 -10.72 -9.14
CA TYR A 49 -44.77 -9.26 -9.21
C TYR A 49 -45.62 -8.68 -10.35
N ALA A 50 -45.59 -9.29 -11.54
CA ALA A 50 -46.42 -8.88 -12.68
C ALA A 50 -47.92 -9.00 -12.37
N PHE A 51 -48.33 -10.06 -11.67
CA PHE A 51 -49.70 -10.24 -11.22
C PHE A 51 -50.13 -9.17 -10.20
N VAL A 52 -49.26 -8.85 -9.24
CA VAL A 52 -49.49 -7.79 -8.24
C VAL A 52 -49.54 -6.41 -8.87
N ALA A 53 -48.73 -6.14 -9.90
CA ALA A 53 -48.71 -4.86 -10.62
C ALA A 53 -50.03 -4.58 -11.36
N GLY A 54 -50.77 -5.62 -11.76
CA GLY A 54 -52.12 -5.50 -12.33
C GLY A 54 -53.22 -5.25 -11.28
N GLY A 55 -52.93 -5.41 -9.99
CA GLY A 55 -53.91 -5.32 -8.89
C GLY A 55 -54.12 -3.91 -8.32
N GLY A 56 -53.50 -2.89 -8.90
CA GLY A 56 -53.63 -1.48 -8.48
C GLY A 56 -52.51 -0.98 -7.56
N PRO A 57 -52.44 0.34 -7.32
CA PRO A 57 -51.28 1.01 -6.72
C PRO A 57 -50.99 0.58 -5.27
N PHE A 58 -52.03 0.26 -4.48
CA PHE A 58 -51.85 -0.21 -3.11
C PHE A 58 -51.24 -1.62 -3.04
N ALA A 59 -51.62 -2.52 -3.95
CA ALA A 59 -51.04 -3.86 -4.01
C ALA A 59 -49.56 -3.80 -4.42
N LEU A 60 -49.21 -2.91 -5.36
CA LEU A 60 -47.83 -2.70 -5.80
C LEU A 60 -46.92 -2.21 -4.66
N VAL A 61 -47.39 -1.27 -3.84
CA VAL A 61 -46.57 -0.71 -2.75
C VAL A 61 -46.32 -1.75 -1.67
N PHE A 62 -47.32 -2.50 -1.23
CA PHE A 62 -47.15 -3.46 -0.13
C PHE A 62 -46.57 -4.81 -0.56
N PHE A 63 -47.14 -5.42 -1.59
CA PHE A 63 -46.72 -6.74 -2.03
C PHE A 63 -45.56 -6.66 -3.03
N GLY A 64 -45.50 -5.63 -3.86
CA GLY A 64 -44.40 -5.43 -4.81
C GLY A 64 -43.07 -5.14 -4.11
N THR A 65 -43.04 -4.29 -3.08
CA THR A 65 -41.82 -4.06 -2.29
C THR A 65 -41.36 -5.32 -1.56
N PHE A 66 -42.29 -6.08 -0.97
CA PHE A 66 -41.96 -7.34 -0.31
C PHE A 66 -41.33 -8.36 -1.29
N LEU A 67 -41.87 -8.49 -2.49
CA LEU A 67 -41.32 -9.36 -3.53
C LEU A 67 -39.93 -8.91 -4.02
N LEU A 68 -39.69 -7.59 -4.11
CA LEU A 68 -38.37 -7.04 -4.44
C LEU A 68 -37.33 -7.32 -3.34
N VAL A 69 -37.72 -7.24 -2.07
CA VAL A 69 -36.85 -7.60 -0.94
C VAL A 69 -36.50 -9.09 -0.96
N LEU A 70 -37.47 -9.97 -1.26
CA LEU A 70 -37.21 -11.40 -1.42
C LEU A 70 -36.29 -11.69 -2.61
N PHE A 71 -36.48 -11.00 -3.73
CA PHE A 71 -35.60 -11.12 -4.89
C PHE A 71 -34.17 -10.69 -4.56
N ALA A 72 -34.00 -9.56 -3.86
CA ALA A 72 -32.71 -9.08 -3.37
C ALA A 72 -32.07 -10.04 -2.36
N ALA A 73 -32.85 -10.76 -1.57
CA ALA A 73 -32.35 -11.77 -0.64
C ALA A 73 -31.83 -13.03 -1.37
N VAL A 74 -32.53 -13.50 -2.42
CA VAL A 74 -32.12 -14.65 -3.24
C VAL A 74 -30.81 -14.35 -3.99
N TRP A 75 -30.64 -13.11 -4.44
CA TRP A 75 -29.48 -12.64 -5.18
C TRP A 75 -28.46 -11.87 -4.32
N ARG A 76 -28.55 -11.98 -2.98
CA ARG A 76 -27.73 -11.20 -2.04
C ARG A 76 -26.24 -11.28 -2.36
N GLU A 77 -25.71 -12.49 -2.56
CA GLU A 77 -24.28 -12.73 -2.83
C GLU A 77 -23.80 -12.02 -4.10
N ALA A 78 -24.59 -12.06 -5.17
CA ALA A 78 -24.28 -11.38 -6.43
C ALA A 78 -24.40 -9.84 -6.30
N LEU A 79 -25.37 -9.35 -5.52
CA LEU A 79 -25.53 -7.91 -5.26
C LEU A 79 -24.42 -7.35 -4.37
N THR A 80 -23.90 -8.15 -3.43
CA THR A 80 -22.77 -7.76 -2.58
C THR A 80 -21.46 -7.69 -3.34
N GLU A 81 -21.22 -8.53 -4.34
CA GLU A 81 -20.06 -8.42 -5.22
C GLU A 81 -20.12 -7.20 -6.14
N LEU A 82 -21.32 -6.85 -6.63
CA LEU A 82 -21.50 -5.67 -7.51
C LEU A 82 -21.26 -4.35 -6.78
N THR A 83 -21.69 -4.27 -5.51
CA THR A 83 -21.50 -3.07 -4.67
C THR A 83 -20.14 -3.08 -3.96
N GLY A 84 -19.65 -4.25 -3.55
CA GLY A 84 -18.35 -4.44 -2.90
C GLY A 84 -17.17 -4.32 -3.85
N GLY A 85 -17.29 -4.75 -5.11
CA GLY A 85 -16.21 -4.65 -6.11
C GLY A 85 -15.91 -3.20 -6.53
N TRP A 86 -16.94 -2.34 -6.59
CA TRP A 86 -16.77 -0.94 -6.99
C TRP A 86 -16.17 -0.07 -5.86
N VAL A 87 -16.52 -0.33 -4.59
CA VAL A 87 -16.00 0.43 -3.43
C VAL A 87 -14.71 -0.18 -2.87
N GLY A 88 -14.62 -1.50 -2.81
CA GLY A 88 -13.45 -2.23 -2.26
C GLY A 88 -12.21 -2.15 -3.15
N GLY A 89 -12.39 -2.12 -4.47
CA GLY A 89 -11.28 -1.99 -5.43
C GLY A 89 -10.51 -0.67 -5.32
N LEU A 90 -11.12 0.35 -4.68
CA LEU A 90 -10.53 1.67 -4.48
C LEU A 90 -9.67 1.77 -3.22
N PHE A 91 -9.83 0.85 -2.27
CA PHE A 91 -9.09 0.84 -0.99
C PHE A 91 -8.07 -0.30 -0.88
N ASP A 92 -8.29 -1.44 -1.55
CA ASP A 92 -7.49 -2.66 -1.33
C ASP A 92 -6.70 -3.14 -2.56
N GLY A 93 -6.58 -2.32 -3.60
CA GLY A 93 -5.68 -2.64 -4.72
C GLY A 93 -6.10 -3.88 -5.51
N GLY A 94 -7.28 -3.83 -6.13
CA GLY A 94 -7.70 -4.83 -7.10
C GLY A 94 -8.16 -6.16 -6.49
N SER A 95 -9.12 -6.78 -7.16
CA SER A 95 -9.65 -8.10 -6.84
C SER A 95 -8.58 -9.19 -6.98
N GLN A 96 -7.69 -9.31 -6.00
CA GLN A 96 -6.99 -10.55 -5.80
C GLN A 96 -7.99 -11.51 -5.18
N GLN A 97 -8.56 -12.36 -6.04
CA GLN A 97 -9.42 -13.47 -5.67
C GLN A 97 -8.81 -14.16 -4.45
N VAL A 98 -9.55 -14.21 -3.34
CA VAL A 98 -9.28 -15.12 -2.24
C VAL A 98 -9.57 -16.52 -2.77
N ASP A 99 -8.60 -17.07 -3.48
CA ASP A 99 -8.48 -18.50 -3.75
C ASP A 99 -7.00 -18.85 -3.94
N LYS A 100 -6.19 -18.53 -2.93
CA LYS A 100 -4.81 -19.02 -2.80
C LYS A 100 -4.76 -20.15 -1.78
N LYS A 101 -5.33 -21.29 -2.19
CA LYS A 101 -5.22 -22.65 -1.60
C LYS A 101 -5.80 -22.83 -0.17
N PRO A 102 -6.80 -23.72 0.01
CA PRO A 102 -7.28 -24.09 1.35
C PRO A 102 -6.18 -24.67 2.26
N LEU A 103 -5.07 -25.16 1.71
CA LEU A 103 -3.93 -25.67 2.48
C LEU A 103 -3.12 -24.57 3.18
N LEU A 104 -2.98 -23.38 2.58
CA LEU A 104 -2.28 -22.28 3.23
C LEU A 104 -3.11 -21.71 4.38
N ASN A 105 -4.43 -21.58 4.18
CA ASN A 105 -5.37 -21.17 5.24
C ASN A 105 -5.29 -22.08 6.47
N GLN A 106 -5.09 -23.39 6.27
CA GLN A 106 -4.88 -24.32 7.37
C GLN A 106 -3.57 -24.04 8.13
N ALA A 107 -2.49 -23.77 7.41
CA ALA A 107 -1.20 -23.42 8.01
C ALA A 107 -1.27 -22.09 8.78
N GLU A 108 -1.96 -21.08 8.24
CA GLU A 108 -2.22 -19.81 8.90
C GLU A 108 -3.03 -20.00 10.19
N ALA A 109 -4.10 -20.79 10.15
CA ALA A 109 -4.89 -21.11 11.34
C ALA A 109 -4.02 -21.77 12.44
N LEU A 110 -3.09 -22.66 12.05
CA LEU A 110 -2.15 -23.28 12.99
C LEU A 110 -1.17 -22.26 13.59
N ARG A 111 -0.67 -21.30 12.80
CA ARG A 111 0.19 -20.20 13.27
C ARG A 111 -0.53 -19.38 14.33
N VAL A 112 -1.74 -18.91 14.02
CA VAL A 112 -2.58 -18.10 14.93
C VAL A 112 -2.94 -18.89 16.20
N SER A 113 -3.13 -20.20 16.11
CA SER A 113 -3.37 -21.06 17.28
C SER A 113 -2.15 -21.25 18.20
N GLY A 114 -1.00 -20.63 17.89
CA GLY A 114 0.22 -20.73 18.68
C GLY A 114 1.01 -22.02 18.42
N LYS A 115 0.80 -22.68 17.27
CA LYS A 115 1.48 -23.93 16.88
C LYS A 115 2.39 -23.73 15.66
N PRO A 116 3.50 -22.96 15.79
CA PRO A 116 4.31 -22.56 14.64
C PRO A 116 5.00 -23.74 13.95
N ARG A 117 5.38 -24.79 14.69
CA ARG A 117 5.99 -26.01 14.10
C ARG A 117 5.01 -26.81 13.25
N ASP A 118 3.74 -26.87 13.66
CA ASP A 118 2.69 -27.57 12.91
C ASP A 118 2.28 -26.74 11.70
N ALA A 119 2.25 -25.42 11.82
CA ALA A 119 2.03 -24.50 10.70
C ALA A 119 3.07 -24.71 9.58
N ILE A 120 4.36 -24.80 9.92
CA ILE A 120 5.43 -25.10 8.94
C ILE A 120 5.20 -26.46 8.27
N ARG A 121 4.75 -27.48 9.03
CA ARG A 121 4.50 -28.80 8.47
C ARG A 121 3.36 -28.75 7.45
N ALA A 122 2.23 -28.14 7.80
CA ALA A 122 1.10 -27.96 6.91
C ALA A 122 1.47 -27.16 5.65
N ALA A 123 2.28 -26.11 5.80
CA ALA A 123 2.79 -25.33 4.67
C ALA A 123 3.72 -26.16 3.76
N ARG A 124 4.59 -27.00 4.33
CA ARG A 124 5.42 -27.93 3.53
C ARG A 124 4.59 -28.97 2.80
N ASP A 125 3.50 -29.45 3.39
CA ASP A 125 2.58 -30.35 2.69
C ASP A 125 1.92 -29.63 1.50
N ALA A 126 1.62 -28.34 1.62
CA ALA A 126 1.16 -27.52 0.49
C ALA A 126 2.22 -27.37 -0.62
N LEU A 127 3.51 -27.29 -0.26
CA LEU A 127 4.62 -27.27 -1.22
C LEU A 127 4.81 -28.61 -1.95
N GLN A 128 4.42 -29.76 -1.38
CA GLN A 128 4.47 -31.02 -2.12
C GLN A 128 3.53 -31.01 -3.34
N VAL A 129 2.41 -30.29 -3.23
CA VAL A 129 1.45 -30.13 -4.32
C VAL A 129 1.91 -29.07 -5.31
N MET A 130 2.51 -27.97 -4.82
CA MET A 130 3.04 -26.90 -5.65
C MET A 130 4.43 -26.46 -5.15
N PRO A 131 5.51 -27.09 -5.64
CA PRO A 131 6.87 -26.87 -5.13
C PRO A 131 7.39 -25.44 -5.32
N ASP A 132 6.95 -24.76 -6.38
CA ASP A 132 7.41 -23.43 -6.77
C ASP A 132 6.51 -22.30 -6.22
N ASP A 133 5.73 -22.56 -5.16
CA ASP A 133 4.85 -21.54 -4.56
C ASP A 133 5.60 -20.58 -3.63
N PHE A 134 5.97 -19.42 -4.18
CA PHE A 134 6.68 -18.37 -3.47
C PHE A 134 5.97 -17.91 -2.19
N ASP A 135 4.63 -17.76 -2.22
CA ASP A 135 3.88 -17.26 -1.07
C ASP A 135 3.99 -18.25 0.12
N THR A 136 3.95 -19.54 -0.17
CA THR A 136 4.11 -20.59 0.85
C THR A 136 5.53 -20.64 1.40
N HIS A 137 6.56 -20.46 0.56
CA HIS A 137 7.94 -20.33 1.05
C HIS A 137 8.14 -19.12 1.95
N MET A 138 7.61 -17.96 1.56
CA MET A 138 7.64 -16.74 2.37
C MET A 138 6.91 -16.91 3.70
N PHE A 139 5.77 -17.61 3.71
CA PHE A 139 5.06 -17.95 4.95
C PHE A 139 5.92 -18.81 5.88
N ILE A 140 6.57 -19.87 5.37
CA ILE A 140 7.45 -20.73 6.16
C ILE A 140 8.61 -19.92 6.74
N ALA A 141 9.26 -19.08 5.92
CA ALA A 141 10.36 -18.23 6.37
C ALA A 141 9.92 -17.25 7.47
N ALA A 142 8.73 -16.64 7.32
CA ALA A 142 8.18 -15.74 8.34
C ALA A 142 7.92 -16.45 9.68
N VAL A 143 7.32 -17.64 9.66
CA VAL A 143 7.12 -18.43 10.89
C VAL A 143 8.45 -18.80 11.54
N GLN A 144 9.46 -19.16 10.75
CA GLN A 144 10.79 -19.49 11.27
C GLN A 144 11.50 -18.29 11.90
N ALA A 145 11.47 -17.13 11.23
CA ALA A 145 12.12 -15.91 11.70
C ALA A 145 11.40 -15.31 12.93
N GLU A 146 10.07 -15.21 12.88
CA GLU A 146 9.30 -14.43 13.86
C GLU A 146 8.81 -15.25 15.05
N ASP A 147 8.38 -16.50 14.82
CA ASP A 147 7.73 -17.31 15.87
C ASP A 147 8.70 -18.33 16.51
N ILE A 148 9.73 -18.76 15.77
CA ILE A 148 10.69 -19.79 16.21
C ILE A 148 12.09 -19.21 16.48
N ASP A 149 12.34 -17.95 16.08
CA ASP A 149 13.62 -17.26 16.23
C ASP A 149 14.79 -18.02 15.56
N ARG A 150 14.52 -18.54 14.35
CA ARG A 150 15.45 -19.31 13.51
C ARG A 150 15.69 -18.59 12.19
N LEU A 151 16.44 -17.51 12.27
CA LEU A 151 16.80 -16.68 11.12
C LEU A 151 17.65 -17.42 10.10
N ASP A 152 18.52 -18.33 10.56
CA ASP A 152 19.30 -19.23 9.71
C ASP A 152 18.39 -20.03 8.77
N ARG A 153 17.36 -20.66 9.33
CA ARG A 153 16.41 -21.46 8.54
C ARG A 153 15.53 -20.60 7.63
N ALA A 154 15.15 -19.42 8.10
CA ALA A 154 14.35 -18.49 7.32
C ALA A 154 15.12 -18.03 6.07
N ALA A 155 16.42 -17.73 6.23
CA ALA A 155 17.31 -17.39 5.12
C ALA A 155 17.43 -18.56 4.13
N ASP A 156 17.68 -19.79 4.60
CA ASP A 156 17.73 -20.98 3.73
C ASP A 156 16.43 -21.14 2.91
N THR A 157 15.28 -20.96 3.56
CA THR A 157 13.96 -21.08 2.92
C THR A 157 13.75 -20.00 1.85
N ILE A 158 14.17 -18.76 2.13
CA ILE A 158 14.12 -17.67 1.15
C ILE A 158 15.07 -17.95 -0.02
N GLU A 159 16.29 -18.40 0.23
CA GLU A 159 17.24 -18.74 -0.82
C GLU A 159 16.70 -19.86 -1.73
N ASP A 160 16.09 -20.89 -1.16
CA ASP A 160 15.44 -21.95 -1.92
C ASP A 160 14.27 -21.41 -2.77
N ALA A 161 13.46 -20.50 -2.21
CA ALA A 161 12.40 -19.82 -2.96
C ALA A 161 12.96 -19.00 -4.13
N LEU A 162 14.12 -18.36 -3.94
CA LEU A 162 14.82 -17.57 -4.95
C LEU A 162 15.56 -18.40 -6.00
N ARG A 163 15.68 -19.73 -5.83
CA ARG A 163 16.21 -20.66 -6.84
C ARG A 163 15.12 -21.26 -7.74
N GLY A 164 13.84 -20.98 -7.46
CA GLY A 164 12.70 -21.44 -8.23
C GLY A 164 12.72 -21.00 -9.71
N LYS A 165 12.08 -21.77 -10.60
CA LYS A 165 12.14 -21.56 -12.06
C LYS A 165 11.37 -20.32 -12.57
N ARG A 166 10.46 -19.74 -11.78
CA ARG A 166 9.59 -18.63 -12.18
C ARG A 166 9.45 -17.60 -11.06
N ILE A 167 10.49 -16.82 -10.84
CA ILE A 167 10.47 -15.76 -9.84
C ILE A 167 10.35 -14.41 -10.54
N GLU A 168 9.36 -13.64 -10.12
CA GLU A 168 9.19 -12.27 -10.60
C GLU A 168 10.16 -11.33 -9.88
N ARG A 169 10.61 -10.27 -10.56
CA ARG A 169 11.54 -9.29 -9.95
C ARG A 169 10.99 -8.70 -8.65
N GLY A 170 9.68 -8.45 -8.57
CA GLY A 170 9.02 -7.96 -7.35
C GLY A 170 9.13 -8.93 -6.16
N GLN A 171 9.08 -10.24 -6.42
CA GLN A 171 9.24 -11.27 -5.40
C GLN A 171 10.68 -11.32 -4.86
N ILE A 172 11.68 -11.14 -5.73
CA ILE A 172 13.09 -11.03 -5.31
C ILE A 172 13.28 -9.83 -4.38
N VAL A 173 12.78 -8.66 -4.79
CA VAL A 173 12.85 -7.43 -3.98
C VAL A 173 12.14 -7.62 -2.64
N TYR A 174 10.95 -8.21 -2.64
CA TYR A 174 10.18 -8.46 -1.43
C TYR A 174 10.90 -9.39 -0.45
N ALA A 175 11.39 -10.53 -0.93
CA ALA A 175 12.09 -11.51 -0.10
C ALA A 175 13.37 -10.92 0.50
N LEU A 176 14.21 -10.25 -0.29
CA LEU A 176 15.47 -9.68 0.18
C LEU A 176 15.26 -8.51 1.15
N ASN A 177 14.25 -7.66 0.94
CA ASN A 177 13.92 -6.60 1.91
C ASN A 177 13.42 -7.19 3.23
N THR A 178 12.57 -8.22 3.16
CA THR A 178 12.05 -8.91 4.35
C THR A 178 13.19 -9.56 5.14
N MET A 179 14.12 -10.23 4.45
CA MET A 179 15.31 -10.82 5.07
C MET A 179 16.20 -9.75 5.72
N ALA A 180 16.42 -8.62 5.03
CA ALA A 180 17.15 -7.49 5.60
C ALA A 180 16.48 -6.94 6.88
N ASP A 181 15.15 -6.83 6.89
CA ASP A 181 14.39 -6.37 8.06
C ASP A 181 14.54 -7.32 9.25
N TRP A 182 14.51 -8.64 9.00
CA TRP A 182 14.76 -9.63 10.04
C TRP A 182 16.19 -9.57 10.58
N HIS A 183 17.20 -9.39 9.73
CA HIS A 183 18.59 -9.20 10.17
C HIS A 183 18.79 -7.90 10.98
N ILE A 184 18.10 -6.83 10.62
CA ILE A 184 18.11 -5.58 11.40
C ILE A 184 17.50 -5.81 12.79
N LYS A 185 16.37 -6.51 12.87
CA LYS A 185 15.74 -6.89 14.16
C LYS A 185 16.69 -7.75 15.01
N ALA A 186 17.46 -8.61 14.38
CA ALA A 186 18.48 -9.47 15.01
C ALA A 186 19.78 -8.75 15.40
N VAL A 187 19.88 -7.45 15.13
CA VAL A 187 21.10 -6.65 15.35
C VAL A 187 22.31 -7.20 14.57
N ASP A 188 22.04 -7.60 13.33
CA ASP A 188 23.03 -8.04 12.34
C ASP A 188 22.98 -7.14 11.09
N PRO A 189 23.57 -5.93 11.14
CA PRO A 189 23.56 -5.01 10.01
C PRO A 189 24.42 -5.49 8.84
N ASP A 190 25.39 -6.38 9.05
CA ASP A 190 26.26 -6.85 7.98
C ASP A 190 25.52 -7.82 7.06
N ALA A 191 24.76 -8.75 7.63
CA ALA A 191 23.86 -9.61 6.86
C ALA A 191 22.74 -8.80 6.18
N ALA A 192 22.17 -7.81 6.86
CA ALA A 192 21.17 -6.92 6.26
C ALA A 192 21.74 -6.15 5.06
N LYS A 193 22.97 -5.64 5.15
CA LYS A 193 23.66 -4.99 4.02
C LYS A 193 23.86 -5.96 2.87
N ALA A 194 24.26 -7.20 3.13
CA ALA A 194 24.43 -8.20 2.07
C ALA A 194 23.13 -8.44 1.29
N CYS A 195 21.98 -8.51 1.97
CA CYS A 195 20.67 -8.63 1.31
C CYS A 195 20.37 -7.44 0.39
N LEU A 196 20.60 -6.22 0.88
CA LEU A 196 20.32 -4.99 0.15
C LEU A 196 21.29 -4.80 -1.04
N THR A 197 22.57 -5.16 -0.87
CA THR A 197 23.56 -5.18 -1.96
C THR A 197 23.14 -6.17 -3.05
N CYS A 198 22.60 -7.33 -2.68
CA CYS A 198 22.08 -8.29 -3.66
C CYS A 198 20.93 -7.70 -4.50
N ILE A 199 20.05 -6.87 -3.93
CA ILE A 199 19.03 -6.12 -4.70
C ILE A 199 19.71 -5.20 -5.72
N MET A 200 20.75 -4.46 -5.30
CA MET A 200 21.48 -3.54 -6.16
C MET A 200 22.20 -4.24 -7.32
N GLU A 201 22.79 -5.41 -7.07
CA GLU A 201 23.51 -6.20 -8.07
C GLU A 201 22.55 -6.91 -9.04
N THR A 202 21.43 -7.43 -8.53
CA THR A 202 20.45 -8.17 -9.34
C THR A 202 19.67 -7.24 -10.25
N MET A 203 19.40 -6.01 -9.81
CA MET A 203 18.55 -5.05 -10.50
C MET A 203 19.21 -3.67 -10.52
N PRO A 204 20.38 -3.52 -11.18
CA PRO A 204 21.04 -2.23 -11.24
C PRO A 204 20.11 -1.21 -11.89
N ASP A 205 20.27 0.05 -11.52
CA ASP A 205 19.60 1.16 -12.20
C ASP A 205 18.07 1.20 -12.06
N THR A 206 17.50 0.53 -11.05
CA THR A 206 16.06 0.49 -10.76
C THR A 206 15.67 1.22 -9.46
N GLU A 207 14.38 1.58 -9.29
CA GLU A 207 13.88 2.19 -8.05
C GLU A 207 14.20 1.34 -6.80
N PRO A 208 14.01 -0.01 -6.80
CA PRO A 208 14.37 -0.85 -5.65
C PRO A 208 15.86 -0.81 -5.29
N ALA A 209 16.76 -0.76 -6.28
CA ALA A 209 18.19 -0.68 -6.03
C ALA A 209 18.58 0.64 -5.35
N GLN A 210 17.96 1.75 -5.74
CA GLN A 210 18.23 3.03 -5.09
C GLN A 210 17.63 3.08 -3.68
N CYS A 211 16.43 2.55 -3.46
CA CYS A 211 15.88 2.39 -2.12
C CYS A 211 16.81 1.54 -1.23
N ALA A 212 17.37 0.45 -1.76
CA ALA A 212 18.35 -0.37 -1.05
C ALA A 212 19.64 0.41 -0.73
N GLU A 213 20.16 1.20 -1.68
CA GLU A 213 21.31 2.10 -1.46
C GLU A 213 21.05 3.08 -0.32
N GLN A 214 19.90 3.77 -0.34
CA GLN A 214 19.52 4.71 0.74
C GLN A 214 19.45 4.03 2.10
N ARG A 215 18.89 2.80 2.15
CA ARG A 215 18.82 2.02 3.38
C ARG A 215 20.21 1.64 3.90
N ILE A 216 21.15 1.27 3.03
CA ILE A 216 22.53 0.95 3.40
C ILE A 216 23.24 2.19 3.96
N ILE A 217 23.10 3.35 3.30
CA ILE A 217 23.73 4.61 3.73
C ILE A 217 23.28 4.98 5.15
N ARG A 218 21.97 4.85 5.42
CA ARG A 218 21.37 5.18 6.72
C ARG A 218 21.49 4.07 7.75
N MET A 219 22.04 2.92 7.38
CA MET A 219 22.12 1.77 8.27
C MET A 219 23.10 2.07 9.41
N ARG A 220 22.63 1.89 10.63
CA ARG A 220 23.41 2.12 11.84
C ARG A 220 24.48 1.04 12.00
N SER A 221 25.55 1.39 12.71
CA SER A 221 26.58 0.42 13.09
C SER A 221 26.01 -0.60 14.09
N ARG A 222 26.56 -1.83 14.07
CA ARG A 222 26.17 -2.87 15.02
C ARG A 222 26.34 -2.42 16.47
N GLU A 223 27.44 -1.73 16.75
CA GLU A 223 27.74 -1.19 18.08
C GLU A 223 26.67 -0.20 18.54
N ASP A 224 26.21 0.71 17.67
CA ASP A 224 25.20 1.69 18.02
C ASP A 224 23.81 1.05 18.22
N MET A 225 23.50 0.00 17.45
CA MET A 225 22.28 -0.78 17.65
C MET A 225 22.31 -1.53 18.98
N LEU A 226 23.45 -2.14 19.35
CA LEU A 226 23.62 -2.82 20.64
C LEU A 226 23.54 -1.85 21.84
N LYS A 227 24.05 -0.62 21.70
CA LYS A 227 23.92 0.43 22.74
C LYS A 227 22.45 0.80 23.04
N ASP A 228 21.59 0.73 22.04
CA ASP A 228 20.17 1.04 22.19
C ASP A 228 19.33 -0.17 22.64
N ALA A 229 19.76 -1.38 22.30
CA ALA A 229 19.14 -2.61 22.80
C ALA A 229 19.31 -2.78 24.32
N GLN A 230 20.31 -2.11 24.92
CA GLN A 230 20.43 -2.04 26.37
C GLN A 230 19.30 -1.18 26.95
N PRO A 231 18.55 -1.66 27.96
CA PRO A 231 17.49 -0.88 28.59
C PRO A 231 18.09 0.36 29.23
N LYS A 232 17.91 1.51 28.57
CA LYS A 232 18.27 2.80 29.15
C LYS A 232 17.26 3.11 30.25
N THR A 233 17.72 3.20 31.48
CA THR A 233 16.93 3.76 32.57
C THR A 233 16.58 5.19 32.20
N LEU A 234 15.36 5.40 31.72
CA LEU A 234 14.83 6.72 31.46
C LEU A 234 14.63 7.38 32.83
N VAL A 235 15.59 8.21 33.23
CA VAL A 235 15.39 9.11 34.36
C VAL A 235 14.33 10.09 33.91
N MET A 236 13.07 9.80 34.26
CA MET A 236 11.96 10.68 33.97
C MET A 236 12.20 11.94 34.81
N PRO A 237 12.53 13.09 34.18
CA PRO A 237 12.69 14.32 34.95
C PRO A 237 11.36 14.59 35.66
N GLU A 238 11.42 15.01 36.92
CA GLU A 238 10.24 15.33 37.70
C GLU A 238 9.35 16.29 36.90
N PHE A 239 8.16 15.82 36.51
CA PHE A 239 7.23 16.61 35.74
C PHE A 239 6.86 17.84 36.56
N GLU A 240 7.02 19.05 36.00
CA GLU A 240 6.67 20.28 36.69
C GLU A 240 5.16 20.26 36.97
N LYS A 241 4.81 19.99 38.23
CA LYS A 241 3.44 20.13 38.73
C LYS A 241 3.07 21.61 38.53
N ASP A 242 1.87 21.88 38.00
CA ASP A 242 1.31 23.21 37.66
C ASP A 242 1.41 23.69 36.19
N LEU A 243 1.54 22.77 35.23
CA LEU A 243 1.41 23.08 33.78
C LEU A 243 0.12 23.85 33.39
N GLY A 244 -0.95 23.74 34.19
CA GLY A 244 -2.21 24.45 33.95
C GLY A 244 -2.28 25.88 34.52
N LEU A 245 -1.37 26.27 35.42
CA LEU A 245 -1.40 27.57 36.10
C LEU A 245 -0.35 28.55 35.57
N LYS A 246 0.71 28.05 34.92
CA LYS A 246 1.69 28.88 34.23
C LYS A 246 1.31 28.95 32.75
N GLY A 247 0.72 30.08 32.33
CA GLY A 247 0.22 30.34 30.97
C GLY A 247 1.27 30.36 29.82
N LYS A 248 2.37 29.64 29.95
CA LYS A 248 3.35 29.42 28.87
C LYS A 248 3.67 27.93 28.81
N GLN A 249 3.22 27.31 27.73
CA GLN A 249 3.64 25.95 27.39
C GLN A 249 5.17 25.90 27.38
N SER A 250 5.74 25.11 28.29
CA SER A 250 7.16 24.79 28.30
C SER A 250 7.45 23.98 27.03
N LYS A 251 7.92 24.67 25.98
CA LYS A 251 8.47 24.01 24.80
C LYS A 251 9.73 23.29 25.27
N VAL A 252 9.69 21.97 25.37
CA VAL A 252 10.87 21.12 25.47
C VAL A 252 11.77 21.49 24.28
N LYS A 253 12.80 22.30 24.51
CA LYS A 253 13.83 22.56 23.50
C LYS A 253 14.55 21.23 23.28
N ARG A 254 14.45 20.68 22.07
CA ARG A 254 15.44 19.70 21.58
C ARG A 254 16.82 20.27 21.90
N LYS A 255 17.71 19.44 22.44
CA LYS A 255 19.12 19.79 22.66
C LYS A 255 19.65 20.26 21.31
N GLY A 256 19.78 21.58 21.17
CA GLY A 256 20.07 22.21 19.90
C GLY A 256 21.55 22.06 19.61
N SER A 257 21.88 21.21 18.65
CA SER A 257 23.11 21.39 17.87
C SER A 257 23.04 22.76 17.20
N ASP A 258 24.18 23.45 17.04
CA ASP A 258 24.20 24.73 16.32
C ASP A 258 23.63 24.47 14.91
N PRO A 259 22.68 25.29 14.43
CA PRO A 259 22.18 25.23 13.05
C PRO A 259 23.34 25.09 12.01
N ARG A 260 24.51 25.70 12.26
CA ARG A 260 25.70 25.55 11.39
C ARG A 260 26.37 24.19 11.47
N GLU A 261 26.39 23.56 12.63
CA GLU A 261 26.96 22.22 12.82
C GLU A 261 26.13 21.18 12.06
N ILE A 262 24.79 21.32 12.08
CA ILE A 262 23.88 20.43 11.34
C ILE A 262 24.17 20.49 9.84
N VAL A 263 24.31 21.70 9.28
CA VAL A 263 24.64 21.86 7.85
C VAL A 263 26.00 21.24 7.53
N ALA A 264 27.01 21.48 8.37
CA ALA A 264 28.35 20.92 8.15
C ALA A 264 28.35 19.38 8.20
N GLU A 265 27.56 18.78 9.09
CA GLU A 265 27.39 17.34 9.18
C GLU A 265 26.69 16.78 7.94
N LEU A 266 25.60 17.40 7.49
CA LEU A 266 24.88 17.02 6.28
C LEU A 266 25.74 17.16 5.02
N GLU A 267 26.51 18.23 4.89
CA GLU A 267 27.46 18.42 3.79
C GLU A 267 28.58 17.37 3.83
N ALA A 268 29.09 17.03 5.01
CA ALA A 268 30.08 15.97 5.16
C ALA A 268 29.51 14.59 4.79
N GLN A 269 28.25 14.33 5.13
CA GLN A 269 27.52 13.13 4.74
C GLN A 269 27.32 13.06 3.22
N LEU A 270 26.91 14.15 2.58
CA LEU A 270 26.74 14.22 1.12
C LEU A 270 28.08 14.10 0.37
N LYS A 271 29.20 14.50 0.95
CA LYS A 271 30.53 14.24 0.38
C LYS A 271 30.87 12.75 0.36
N LYS A 272 30.45 11.99 1.38
CA LYS A 272 30.66 10.54 1.46
C LYS A 272 29.66 9.77 0.60
N HIS A 273 28.41 10.24 0.59
CA HIS A 273 27.29 9.64 -0.12
C HIS A 273 26.56 10.70 -0.94
N PRO A 274 27.04 10.99 -2.18
CA PRO A 274 26.45 12.02 -3.03
C PRO A 274 24.99 11.77 -3.40
N ASN A 275 24.52 10.53 -3.27
CA ASN A 275 23.15 10.15 -3.59
C ASN A 275 22.23 10.09 -2.37
N ASP A 276 22.66 10.48 -1.17
CA ASP A 276 21.79 10.46 0.01
C ASP A 276 20.64 11.47 -0.12
N TRP A 277 19.43 10.96 -0.36
CA TRP A 277 18.24 11.79 -0.55
C TRP A 277 17.80 12.43 0.75
N THR A 278 17.92 11.70 1.87
CA THR A 278 17.47 12.21 3.16
C THR A 278 18.36 13.36 3.59
N ALA A 279 19.68 13.20 3.49
CA ALA A 279 20.61 14.27 3.85
C ALA A 279 20.43 15.51 2.95
N ARG A 280 20.21 15.33 1.64
CA ARG A 280 19.98 16.44 0.72
C ARG A 280 18.64 17.14 0.97
N GLU A 281 17.60 16.39 1.29
CA GLU A 281 16.30 16.92 1.66
C GLU A 281 16.33 17.69 2.99
N GLU A 282 16.99 17.16 4.02
CA GLU A 282 17.17 17.82 5.31
C GLU A 282 17.98 19.11 5.13
N LEU A 283 19.01 19.09 4.28
CA LEU A 283 19.79 20.27 3.93
C LEU A 283 18.93 21.33 3.23
N ALA A 284 18.13 20.94 2.23
CA ALA A 284 17.24 21.84 1.52
C ALA A 284 16.18 22.45 2.44
N THR A 285 15.58 21.63 3.31
CA THR A 285 14.61 22.07 4.32
C THR A 285 15.23 23.09 5.25
N PHE A 286 16.45 22.81 5.73
CA PHE A 286 17.17 23.71 6.59
C PHE A 286 17.48 25.05 5.90
N MET A 287 17.92 25.03 4.63
CA MET A 287 18.15 26.24 3.84
C MET A 287 16.87 27.07 3.65
N ALA A 288 15.74 26.42 3.37
CA ALA A 288 14.45 27.10 3.21
C ALA A 288 13.98 27.71 4.53
N GLU A 289 13.95 26.95 5.62
CA GLU A 289 13.31 27.37 6.86
C GLU A 289 14.19 28.25 7.75
N HIS A 290 15.48 27.92 7.89
CA HIS A 290 16.40 28.66 8.77
C HIS A 290 17.05 29.85 8.08
N HIS A 291 17.53 29.66 6.85
CA HIS A 291 18.21 30.73 6.11
C HIS A 291 17.26 31.57 5.25
N LYS A 292 15.97 31.17 5.15
CA LYS A 292 14.98 31.82 4.28
C LYS A 292 15.46 31.95 2.83
N ASN A 293 16.24 30.98 2.37
CA ASN A 293 16.80 30.98 1.02
C ASN A 293 16.17 29.84 0.23
N VAL A 294 14.93 30.07 -0.21
CA VAL A 294 14.16 29.09 -0.99
C VAL A 294 14.85 28.79 -2.33
N ARG A 295 15.51 29.77 -2.95
CA ARG A 295 16.23 29.55 -4.20
C ARG A 295 17.30 28.47 -4.07
N LEU A 296 18.17 28.55 -3.06
CA LEU A 296 19.18 27.51 -2.80
C LEU A 296 18.53 26.16 -2.43
N ALA A 297 17.45 26.18 -1.65
CA ALA A 297 16.73 24.95 -1.31
C ALA A 297 16.14 24.26 -2.55
N VAL A 298 15.55 25.04 -3.47
CA VAL A 298 15.04 24.58 -4.76
C VAL A 298 16.18 24.01 -5.63
N GLU A 299 17.34 24.67 -5.68
CA GLU A 299 18.51 24.18 -6.41
C GLU A 299 18.99 22.82 -5.88
N GLU A 300 19.03 22.61 -4.56
CA GLU A 300 19.37 21.31 -3.97
C GLU A 300 18.32 20.24 -4.27
N MET A 301 17.03 20.59 -4.25
CA MET A 301 15.96 19.66 -4.63
C MET A 301 16.02 19.28 -6.12
N GLU A 302 16.36 20.22 -7.01
CA GLU A 302 16.54 19.92 -8.43
C GLU A 302 17.73 18.99 -8.69
N LYS A 303 18.84 19.14 -7.95
CA LYS A 303 19.95 18.17 -8.00
C LYS A 303 19.45 16.77 -7.63
N LEU A 304 18.61 16.69 -6.60
CA LEU A 304 18.00 15.44 -6.16
C LEU A 304 17.13 14.83 -7.28
N LEU A 305 16.28 15.63 -7.91
CA LEU A 305 15.41 15.21 -9.03
C LEU A 305 16.19 14.79 -10.28
N SER A 306 17.34 15.41 -10.56
CA SER A 306 18.18 15.05 -11.72
C SER A 306 19.04 13.80 -11.50
N GLY A 307 19.47 13.55 -10.26
CA GLY A 307 20.43 12.49 -9.94
C GLY A 307 19.78 11.19 -9.44
N SER A 308 18.52 11.24 -9.02
CA SER A 308 17.81 10.08 -8.47
C SER A 308 16.80 9.49 -9.46
N LYS A 309 16.74 8.16 -9.52
CA LYS A 309 15.61 7.37 -10.01
C LYS A 309 14.70 7.04 -8.82
N ALA A 310 14.41 8.07 -8.03
CA ALA A 310 13.60 7.93 -6.85
C ALA A 310 12.19 7.45 -7.22
N PRO A 311 11.50 6.76 -6.29
CA PRO A 311 10.12 6.37 -6.49
C PRO A 311 9.25 7.58 -6.84
N ARG A 312 8.26 7.37 -7.72
CA ARG A 312 7.34 8.42 -8.19
C ARG A 312 6.69 9.20 -7.04
N GLN A 313 6.41 8.54 -5.92
CA GLN A 313 5.83 9.16 -4.73
C GLN A 313 6.78 10.16 -4.07
N GLU A 314 8.07 9.84 -3.98
CA GLU A 314 9.09 10.75 -3.42
C GLU A 314 9.30 11.96 -4.33
N VAL A 315 9.41 11.73 -5.64
CA VAL A 315 9.51 12.82 -6.64
C VAL A 315 8.34 13.79 -6.51
N ALA A 316 7.11 13.28 -6.43
CA ALA A 316 5.93 14.11 -6.23
C ALA A 316 5.94 14.86 -4.89
N ARG A 317 6.37 14.20 -3.81
CA ARG A 317 6.47 14.81 -2.48
C ARG A 317 7.48 15.95 -2.46
N TRP A 318 8.65 15.78 -3.06
CA TRP A 318 9.67 16.82 -3.15
C TRP A 318 9.19 18.03 -3.96
N LEU A 319 8.52 17.80 -5.09
CA LEU A 319 7.91 18.88 -5.88
C LEU A 319 6.83 19.63 -5.09
N HIS A 320 6.02 18.92 -4.31
CA HIS A 320 5.06 19.55 -3.40
C HIS A 320 5.75 20.39 -2.32
N MET A 321 6.85 19.91 -1.75
CA MET A 321 7.60 20.64 -0.73
C MET A 321 8.25 21.91 -1.29
N MET A 322 8.80 21.86 -2.51
CA MET A 322 9.31 23.03 -3.21
C MET A 322 8.21 24.08 -3.42
N ALA A 323 7.01 23.66 -3.85
CA ALA A 323 5.86 24.55 -4.03
C ALA A 323 5.38 25.15 -2.71
N ASP A 324 5.42 24.40 -1.60
CA ASP A 324 5.12 24.95 -0.26
C ASP A 324 6.12 26.05 0.11
N TRP A 325 7.42 25.82 -0.08
CA TRP A 325 8.43 26.84 0.24
C TRP A 325 8.27 28.10 -0.61
N GLN A 326 8.03 27.96 -1.92
CA GLN A 326 7.81 29.10 -2.83
C GLN A 326 6.58 29.92 -2.42
N THR A 327 5.50 29.29 -1.96
CA THR A 327 4.29 30.01 -1.53
C THR A 327 4.40 30.61 -0.14
N ARG A 328 4.93 29.84 0.83
CA ARG A 328 4.95 30.20 2.25
C ARG A 328 6.05 31.20 2.58
N ILE A 329 7.22 31.06 1.97
CA ILE A 329 8.42 31.84 2.32
C ILE A 329 8.65 32.95 1.29
N ASP A 330 8.75 32.60 0.00
CA ASP A 330 9.04 33.57 -1.07
C ASP A 330 7.80 34.34 -1.53
N ARG A 331 6.59 33.84 -1.22
CA ARG A 331 5.31 34.36 -1.71
C ARG A 331 5.21 34.41 -3.23
N ASP A 332 5.97 33.56 -3.92
CA ASP A 332 5.94 33.41 -5.37
C ASP A 332 4.92 32.33 -5.75
N THR A 333 3.68 32.76 -5.95
CA THR A 333 2.58 31.86 -6.34
C THR A 333 2.70 31.35 -7.78
N ASP A 334 3.45 32.05 -8.64
CA ASP A 334 3.55 31.67 -10.04
C ASP A 334 4.62 30.59 -10.21
N ALA A 335 5.78 30.71 -9.53
CA ALA A 335 6.77 29.63 -9.45
C ALA A 335 6.18 28.34 -8.84
N ALA A 336 5.44 28.46 -7.74
CA ALA A 336 4.77 27.32 -7.12
C ALA A 336 3.76 26.63 -8.04
N ARG A 337 3.03 27.41 -8.85
CA ARG A 337 2.12 26.86 -9.84
C ARG A 337 2.86 26.09 -10.92
N GLU A 338 4.01 26.59 -11.38
CA GLU A 338 4.84 25.89 -12.36
C GLU A 338 5.39 24.57 -11.81
N THR A 339 5.89 24.57 -10.58
CA THR A 339 6.36 23.34 -9.91
C THR A 339 5.24 22.31 -9.75
N LEU A 340 4.03 22.72 -9.35
CA LEU A 340 2.89 21.79 -9.25
C LEU A 340 2.41 21.30 -10.62
N LYS A 341 2.44 22.14 -11.67
CA LYS A 341 2.10 21.71 -13.04
C LYS A 341 3.05 20.62 -13.54
N ARG A 342 4.33 20.68 -13.16
CA ARG A 342 5.31 19.63 -13.48
C ARG A 342 4.85 18.27 -12.94
N ILE A 343 4.25 18.21 -11.75
CA ILE A 343 3.69 16.95 -11.20
C ILE A 343 2.58 16.41 -12.11
N VAL A 344 1.66 17.26 -12.53
CA VAL A 344 0.55 16.89 -13.43
C VAL A 344 1.08 16.39 -14.78
N THR A 345 2.12 17.03 -15.31
CA THR A 345 2.76 16.59 -16.57
C THR A 345 3.51 15.27 -16.42
N LEU A 346 4.18 15.03 -15.29
CA LEU A 346 4.95 13.80 -15.06
C LEU A 346 4.04 12.59 -14.79
N TYR A 347 2.90 12.79 -14.15
CA TYR A 347 2.03 11.70 -13.68
C TYR A 347 0.54 11.94 -14.06
N PRO A 348 0.20 12.05 -15.35
CA PRO A 348 -1.17 12.31 -15.78
C PRO A 348 -2.13 11.21 -15.30
N ASP A 349 -3.38 11.58 -15.02
CA ASP A 349 -4.47 10.68 -14.60
C ASP A 349 -4.20 9.86 -13.32
N THR A 350 -3.32 10.37 -12.44
CA THR A 350 -3.05 9.75 -11.14
C THR A 350 -3.65 10.56 -9.99
N ALA A 351 -3.87 9.89 -8.84
CA ALA A 351 -4.26 10.58 -7.61
C ALA A 351 -3.25 11.67 -7.19
N ILE A 352 -1.98 11.52 -7.55
CA ILE A 352 -0.92 12.51 -7.32
C ILE A 352 -1.17 13.77 -8.16
N ALA A 353 -1.50 13.61 -9.45
CA ALA A 353 -1.85 14.74 -10.31
C ALA A 353 -3.10 15.47 -9.80
N HIS A 354 -4.16 14.76 -9.42
CA HIS A 354 -5.37 15.40 -8.88
C HIS A 354 -5.11 16.20 -7.59
N ARG A 355 -4.23 15.71 -6.70
CA ARG A 355 -3.78 16.48 -5.53
C ARG A 355 -3.03 17.75 -5.95
N ALA A 356 -2.15 17.68 -6.94
CA ALA A 356 -1.44 18.85 -7.46
C ALA A 356 -2.39 19.86 -8.13
N GLU A 357 -3.39 19.39 -8.89
CA GLU A 357 -4.43 20.23 -9.49
C GLU A 357 -5.26 20.97 -8.43
N THR A 358 -5.65 20.26 -7.37
CA THR A 358 -6.39 20.84 -6.23
C THR A 358 -5.55 21.92 -5.55
N ALA A 359 -4.25 21.66 -5.32
CA ALA A 359 -3.33 22.65 -4.77
C ALA A 359 -3.21 23.89 -5.69
N ILE A 360 -3.09 23.71 -7.00
CA ILE A 360 -3.05 24.82 -7.98
C ILE A 360 -4.33 25.67 -7.91
N ALA A 361 -5.51 25.03 -7.75
CA ALA A 361 -6.78 25.74 -7.62
C ALA A 361 -6.79 26.64 -6.38
N HIS A 362 -6.35 26.14 -5.22
CA HIS A 362 -6.28 26.93 -3.99
C HIS A 362 -5.27 28.09 -4.05
N LEU A 363 -4.22 28.00 -4.86
CA LEU A 363 -3.31 29.12 -5.10
C LEU A 363 -3.97 30.28 -5.86
N ARG A 364 -5.02 30.02 -6.66
CA ARG A 364 -5.79 31.08 -7.34
C ARG A 364 -6.70 31.86 -6.40
N GLU A 365 -7.21 31.20 -5.35
CA GLU A 365 -8.17 31.78 -4.41
C GLU A 365 -7.53 32.71 -3.38
N ARG A 366 -6.21 32.60 -3.14
CA ARG A 366 -5.46 33.44 -2.18
C ARG A 366 -4.89 34.74 -2.77
N ARG A 367 -5.24 35.08 -4.02
CA ARG A 367 -4.69 36.24 -4.73
C ARG A 367 -5.29 37.57 -4.29
#